data_AF-A0AB34DCZ1-F1
#
_entry.id   AF-A0AB34DCZ1-F1
#
_cell.length_a   1.000
_cell.length_b   1.000
_cell.length_c   1.000
_cell.angle_alpha   90.00
_cell.angle_beta   90.00
_cell.angle_gamma   90.00
#
_symmetry.space_group_name_H-M   'P 1'
#
loop_
_entity.id
_entity.type
_entity.pdbx_description
1 polymer ?
#
loop_
_entity_poly.entity_id
_entity_poly.type
_entity_poly.pdbx_seq_one_letter_code
_entity_poly.pdbx_strand_id
1 'polypeptide(L)' 'MINDYSRFVDVNVAYEEMKDLLEQRLGRKLTELEDKSIEWFCNCDYKTVGVFYELFSEVSRK' A
#
# COMPACT_ATOMS: atom_id res chain seq x y z
N MET A 1 -11.68 10.76 -12.18
CA MET A 1 -12.33 9.90 -11.17
C MET A 1 -12.12 10.56 -9.83
N ILE A 2 -13.14 10.61 -8.97
CA ILE A 2 -12.92 10.94 -7.56
C ILE A 2 -12.49 9.62 -6.94
N ASN A 3 -11.22 9.49 -6.57
CA ASN A 3 -10.74 8.28 -5.92
C ASN A 3 -11.17 8.31 -4.45
N ASP A 4 -11.96 7.31 -4.05
CA ASP A 4 -12.39 7.14 -2.66
C ASP A 4 -11.40 6.23 -1.93
N TYR A 5 -10.60 6.84 -1.06
CA TYR A 5 -9.60 6.17 -0.24
C TYR A 5 -10.07 5.93 1.20
N SER A 6 -11.37 6.10 1.48
CA SER A 6 -11.92 5.96 2.84
C SER A 6 -11.61 4.62 3.50
N ARG A 7 -11.42 3.54 2.73
CA ARG A 7 -11.01 2.23 3.25
C ARG A 7 -9.63 2.24 3.92
N PHE A 8 -8.74 3.16 3.53
CA PHE A 8 -7.41 3.31 4.13
C PHE A 8 -7.40 4.19 5.38
N VAL A 9 -8.57 4.66 5.84
CA VAL A 9 -8.69 5.27 7.17
C VAL A 9 -8.36 4.25 8.26
N ASP A 10 -8.67 2.97 8.02
CA ASP A 10 -8.20 1.88 8.86
C ASP A 10 -6.76 1.51 8.45
N VAL A 11 -5.82 1.80 9.34
CA VAL A 11 -4.38 1.55 9.13
C VAL A 11 -4.10 0.06 8.91
N ASN A 12 -4.83 -0.84 9.55
CA ASN A 12 -4.61 -2.28 9.36
C ASN A 12 -5.04 -2.70 7.95
N VAL A 13 -6.16 -2.16 7.45
CA VAL A 13 -6.61 -2.39 6.07
C VAL A 13 -5.58 -1.82 5.09
N ALA A 14 -5.11 -0.60 5.33
CA ALA A 14 -4.08 0.01 4.51
C ALA A 14 -2.79 -0.81 4.45
N TYR A 15 -2.31 -1.30 5.60
CA TYR A 15 -1.12 -2.11 5.72
C TYR A 15 -1.25 -3.45 4.98
N GLU A 16 -2.29 -4.23 5.26
CA GLU A 16 -2.49 -5.54 4.66
C GLU A 16 -2.67 -5.43 3.13
N GLU A 17 -3.50 -4.50 2.65
CA GLU A 17 -3.68 -4.32 1.20
C GLU A 17 -2.39 -3.87 0.51
N MET A 18 -1.63 -2.95 1.11
CA MET A 18 -0.38 -2.46 0.54
C MET A 18 0.68 -3.57 0.50
N LYS A 19 0.80 -4.34 1.58
CA LYS A 19 1.72 -5.48 1.66
C LYS A 19 1.38 -6.54 0.62
N ASP A 20 0.12 -6.96 0.55
CA ASP A 20 -0.34 -7.95 -0.41
C ASP A 20 -0.08 -7.50 -1.85
N LEU A 21 -0.39 -6.24 -2.17
CA LEU A 21 -0.09 -5.65 -3.47
C LEU A 21 1.40 -5.76 -3.79
N LEU A 22 2.27 -5.29 -2.90
CA LEU A 22 3.71 -5.25 -3.16
C LEU A 22 4.30 -6.67 -3.28
N GLU A 23 3.93 -7.60 -2.40
CA GLU A 23 4.43 -8.97 -2.44
C GLU A 23 3.96 -9.72 -3.69
N GLN A 24 2.70 -9.54 -4.09
CA GLN A 24 2.18 -10.12 -5.32
C GLN A 24 2.94 -9.61 -6.55
N ARG A 25 3.27 -8.31 -6.59
CA ARG A 25 3.95 -7.69 -7.73
C ARG A 25 5.45 -7.96 -7.77
N LEU A 26 6.09 -8.05 -6.62
CA LEU A 26 7.51 -8.40 -6.51
C LEU A 26 7.76 -9.90 -6.72
N GLY A 27 6.73 -10.75 -6.58
CA GLY A 27 6.87 -12.21 -6.64
C GLY A 27 7.68 -12.78 -5.48
N ARG A 28 7.79 -12.04 -4.37
CA ARG A 28 8.50 -12.42 -3.15
C ARG A 28 7.87 -11.74 -1.94
N LYS A 29 8.17 -12.26 -0.76
CA LYS A 29 7.87 -11.59 0.51
C LYS A 29 8.69 -10.32 0.68
N LEU A 30 8.12 -9.34 1.38
CA LEU A 30 8.88 -8.17 1.83
C LEU A 30 9.97 -8.64 2.82
N THR A 31 11.13 -7.98 2.75
CA THR A 31 12.13 -8.09 3.80
C THR A 31 11.61 -7.42 5.06
N GLU A 32 12.19 -7.74 6.22
CA GLU A 32 11.77 -7.14 7.50
C GLU A 32 11.79 -5.60 7.47
N LEU A 33 12.80 -5.00 6.83
CA LEU A 33 12.90 -3.54 6.73
C LEU A 33 11.82 -2.95 5.81
N GLU A 34 11.52 -3.61 4.69
CA GLU A 34 10.45 -3.20 3.78
C GLU A 34 9.08 -3.28 4.48
N ASP A 35 8.81 -4.40 5.17
CA ASP A 35 7.55 -4.63 5.87
C ASP A 35 7.27 -3.57 6.96
N LYS A 36 8.28 -3.29 7.80
CA LYS A 36 8.22 -2.23 8.82
C LYS A 36 8.05 -0.83 8.20
N SER A 37 8.66 -0.61 7.03
CA SER A 37 8.52 0.66 6.31
C SER A 37 7.10 0.82 5.77
N ILE A 38 6.48 -0.26 5.28
CA ILE A 38 5.08 -0.26 4.83
C ILE A 38 4.11 -0.06 5.99
N GLU A 39 4.35 -0.72 7.14
CA GLU A 39 3.58 -0.50 8.36
C GLU A 39 3.62 0.98 8.79
N TRP A 40 4.82 1.58 8.84
CA TRP A 40 4.97 3.00 9.15
C TRP A 40 4.30 3.90 8.10
N PHE A 41 4.46 3.58 6.81
CA PHE A 41 3.85 4.35 5.72
C PHE A 41 2.32 4.34 5.80
N CYS A 42 1.71 3.20 6.13
CA CYS A 42 0.26 3.07 6.20
C CYS A 42 -0.37 3.80 7.40
N ASN A 43 0.44 4.25 8.36
CA ASN A 43 0.02 5.15 9.45
C ASN A 43 -0.04 6.63 9.03
N CYS A 44 0.41 6.98 7.82
CA CYS A 44 0.31 8.34 7.29
C CYS A 44 -1.13 8.68 6.86
N ASP A 45 -1.36 9.91 6.40
CA ASP A 45 -2.67 10.34 5.91
C ASP A 45 -3.24 9.37 4.85
N TYR A 46 -4.45 8.89 5.08
CA TYR A 46 -5.08 7.84 4.28
C TYR A 46 -5.21 8.20 2.79
N LYS A 47 -5.33 9.48 2.44
CA LYS A 47 -5.38 9.91 1.03
C LYS A 47 -4.01 9.76 0.39
N THR A 48 -2.96 10.09 1.12
CA THR A 48 -1.58 9.88 0.66
C THR A 48 -1.32 8.40 0.44
N VAL A 49 -1.68 7.55 1.41
CA VAL A 49 -1.55 6.09 1.28
C VAL A 49 -2.30 5.58 0.05
N GLY A 50 -3.53 6.05 -0.15
CA GLY A 50 -4.34 5.66 -1.30
C GLY A 50 -3.77 6.06 -2.65
N VAL A 51 -3.20 7.26 -2.76
CA VAL A 51 -2.52 7.71 -3.99
C VAL A 51 -1.33 6.79 -4.31
N PHE A 52 -0.50 6.46 -3.32
CA PHE A 52 0.66 5.59 -3.56
C PHE A 52 0.28 4.14 -3.84
N TYR A 53 -0.78 3.64 -3.19
CA TYR A 53 -1.33 2.31 -3.50
C TYR A 53 -1.68 2.18 -4.99
N GLU A 54 -2.39 3.18 -5.54
CA GLU A 54 -2.72 3.21 -6.97
C GLU A 54 -1.48 3.29 -7.85
N LEU A 55 -0.52 4.17 -7.52
CA LEU A 55 0.74 4.27 -8.26
C LEU A 55 1.49 2.93 -8.30
N PHE A 56 1.59 2.22 -7.19
CA PHE A 56 2.22 0.89 -7.14
C PHE A 56 1.43 -0.16 -7.94
N SER A 57 0.09 -0.09 -7.89
CA SER A 57 -0.76 -0.95 -8.71
C SER A 57 -0.65 -0.64 -10.21
N GLU A 58 -0.30 0.58 -10.62
CA GLU A 58 -0.16 0.98 -12.01
C GLU A 58 1.23 0.64 -12.57
N VAL A 59 2.29 0.98 -11.83
CA VAL A 59 3.69 0.75 -12.25
C VAL A 59 3.93 -0.73 -12.51
N SER A 60 3.28 -1.61 -11.75
CA SER A 60 3.40 -3.06 -11.86
C SER A 60 2.58 -3.71 -12.99
N ARG A 61 1.89 -2.93 -13.82
CA ARG A 61 1.13 -3.42 -15.00
C ARG A 61 1.88 -3.23 -16.34
N LYS A 62 3.10 -2.70 -16.31
CA LYS A 62 4.02 -2.62 -17.47
C LYS A 62 5.00 -3.77 -17.45
#